data_AF-A0A7C3W5Q7-F1
#
_entry.id   AF-A0A7C3W5Q7-F1
#
_cell.length_a   1.000
_cell.length_b   1.000
_cell.length_c   1.000
_cell.angle_alpha   90.00
_cell.angle_beta   90.00
_cell.angle_gamma   90.00
#
_symmetry.space_group_name_H-M   'P 1'
#
loop_
_entity.id
_entity.type
_entity.pdbx_description
1 polymer ?
#
loop_
_entity_poly.entity_id
_entity_poly.type
_entity_poly.pdbx_seq_one_letter_code
_entity_poly.pdbx_strand_id
1 'polypeptide(L)'
;MRQFLKLSAHWVYVYNVLHPHSGVGMDNQPPLAVLQRLGYTGDERIALFPPVLLDDISTDLLLPCRPEAGNDLLAHYRRRINVPEATEQSHLV
;
A
#
# COMPACT_ATOMS: atom_id res chain seq x y z
N MET A 1 -1.02 23.31 0.99
CA MET A 1 -0.74 21.96 1.50
C MET A 1 -1.93 21.29 2.17
N ARG A 2 -2.49 21.81 3.28
CA ARG A 2 -3.61 21.15 4.00
C ARG A 2 -4.85 20.86 3.13
N GLN A 3 -5.24 21.80 2.27
CA GLN A 3 -6.41 21.61 1.40
C GLN A 3 -6.17 20.56 0.30
N PHE A 4 -4.96 20.54 -0.26
CA PHE A 4 -4.53 19.50 -1.20
C PHE A 4 -4.67 18.11 -0.58
N LEU A 5 -4.11 17.90 0.62
CA LEU A 5 -4.22 16.61 1.32
C LEU A 5 -5.66 16.20 1.61
N LYS A 6 -6.53 17.15 1.99
CA LYS A 6 -7.96 16.87 2.19
C LYS A 6 -8.64 16.41 0.90
N LEU A 7 -8.36 17.09 -0.21
CA LEU A 7 -8.92 16.74 -1.52
C LEU A 7 -8.38 15.39 -2.01
N SER A 8 -7.09 15.12 -1.82
CA SER A 8 -6.48 13.82 -2.13
C SER A 8 -7.14 12.69 -1.34
N ALA A 9 -7.31 12.85 -0.03
CA ALA A 9 -7.95 11.85 0.81
C ALA A 9 -9.43 11.63 0.42
N HIS A 10 -10.14 12.70 0.05
CA HIS A 10 -11.52 12.59 -0.43
C HIS A 10 -11.59 11.79 -1.73
N TRP A 11 -10.68 12.05 -2.68
CA TRP A 11 -10.64 11.31 -3.94
C TRP A 11 -10.37 9.82 -3.71
N VAL A 12 -9.43 9.49 -2.82
CA VAL A 12 -9.15 8.11 -2.42
C VAL A 12 -10.36 7.44 -1.79
N TYR A 13 -11.07 8.13 -0.90
CA TYR A 13 -12.31 7.63 -0.30
C TYR A 13 -13.40 7.36 -1.36
N VAL A 14 -13.60 8.31 -2.29
CA VAL A 14 -14.54 8.13 -3.40
C VAL A 14 -14.19 6.89 -4.21
N TYR A 15 -12.92 6.71 -4.56
CA TYR A 15 -12.46 5.57 -5.34
C TYR A 15 -12.68 4.24 -4.57
N ASN A 16 -12.18 4.13 -3.35
CA ASN A 16 -12.17 2.86 -2.61
C ASN A 16 -13.53 2.48 -1.98
N VAL A 17 -14.41 3.45 -1.70
CA VAL A 17 -15.62 3.23 -0.89
C VAL A 17 -16.91 3.52 -1.65
N LEU A 18 -16.93 4.52 -2.53
CA LEU A 18 -18.18 4.97 -3.16
C LEU A 18 -18.32 4.55 -4.61
N HIS A 19 -17.21 4.47 -5.36
CA HIS A 19 -17.24 4.29 -6.79
C HIS A 19 -17.46 2.81 -7.16
N PRO A 20 -18.54 2.46 -7.88
CA PRO A 20 -18.74 1.13 -8.44
C PRO A 20 -17.65 0.80 -9.46
N HIS A 21 -17.11 -0.42 -9.42
CA HIS A 21 -16.12 -0.88 -10.39
C HIS A 21 -16.66 -2.06 -11.20
N SER A 22 -16.43 -2.03 -12.51
CA SER A 22 -16.86 -3.06 -13.46
C SER A 22 -15.77 -4.10 -13.77
N GLY A 23 -14.69 -4.13 -12.99
CA GLY A 23 -13.61 -5.11 -13.13
C GLY A 23 -14.08 -6.53 -12.86
N VAL A 24 -13.28 -7.52 -13.30
CA VAL A 24 -13.55 -8.93 -13.05
C VAL A 24 -13.66 -9.17 -11.54
N GLY A 25 -14.71 -9.88 -11.10
CA GLY A 25 -14.94 -10.17 -9.68
C GLY A 25 -15.42 -8.98 -8.83
N MET A 26 -15.66 -7.82 -9.43
CA MET A 26 -16.10 -6.62 -8.70
C MET A 26 -17.62 -6.53 -8.51
N ASP A 27 -18.43 -7.12 -9.41
CA ASP A 27 -19.90 -7.08 -9.36
C ASP A 27 -20.51 -5.68 -9.15
N ASN A 28 -19.92 -4.64 -9.76
CA ASN A 28 -20.28 -3.23 -9.54
C ASN A 28 -20.19 -2.77 -8.08
N GLN A 29 -19.41 -3.46 -7.25
CA GLN A 29 -19.12 -3.04 -5.88
C GLN A 29 -17.82 -2.21 -5.84
N PRO A 30 -17.68 -1.33 -4.83
CA PRO A 30 -16.43 -0.63 -4.58
C PRO A 30 -15.35 -1.57 -3.99
N PRO A 31 -14.06 -1.24 -4.14
CA PRO A 31 -12.94 -2.07 -3.67
C PRO A 31 -13.06 -2.52 -2.21
N LEU A 32 -13.46 -1.64 -1.28
CA LEU A 32 -13.59 -2.01 0.12
C LEU A 32 -14.65 -3.11 0.33
N ALA A 33 -15.80 -3.03 -0.36
CA ALA A 33 -16.86 -4.02 -0.22
C ALA A 33 -16.44 -5.38 -0.77
N VAL A 34 -15.74 -5.39 -1.92
CA VAL A 34 -15.19 -6.63 -2.49
C VAL A 34 -14.12 -7.20 -1.57
N LEU A 35 -13.21 -6.38 -1.04
CA LEU A 35 -12.18 -6.81 -0.09
C LEU A 35 -12.78 -7.44 1.18
N GLN A 36 -13.83 -6.84 1.75
CA GLN A 36 -14.57 -7.40 2.88
C GLN A 36 -15.25 -8.72 2.53
N ARG A 37 -15.86 -8.82 1.34
CA ARG A 37 -16.46 -10.05 0.82
C ARG A 37 -15.43 -11.17 0.64
N LEU A 38 -14.19 -10.82 0.29
CA LEU A 38 -13.06 -11.76 0.22
C LEU A 38 -12.51 -12.18 1.60
N GLY A 39 -13.06 -11.65 2.69
CA GLY A 39 -12.74 -12.07 4.06
C GLY A 39 -11.89 -11.08 4.86
N TYR A 40 -11.65 -9.87 4.35
CA TYR A 40 -10.98 -8.84 5.15
C TYR A 40 -11.88 -8.38 6.31
N THR A 41 -11.39 -8.52 7.54
CA THR A 41 -12.09 -8.16 8.79
C THR A 41 -11.43 -7.02 9.55
N GLY A 42 -10.43 -6.37 8.94
CA GLY A 42 -9.72 -5.25 9.53
C GLY A 42 -10.50 -3.94 9.45
N ASP A 43 -9.82 -2.86 9.81
CA ASP A 43 -10.40 -1.53 9.88
C ASP A 43 -10.67 -0.93 8.49
N GLU A 44 -11.87 -0.36 8.29
CA GLU A 44 -12.27 0.29 7.04
C GLU A 44 -11.38 1.47 6.64
N ARG A 45 -10.60 2.03 7.58
CA ARG A 45 -9.56 3.03 7.31
C ARG A 45 -8.50 2.55 6.31
N ILE A 46 -8.42 1.25 6.01
CA ILE A 46 -7.61 0.75 4.88
C ILE A 46 -8.00 1.43 3.56
N ALA A 47 -9.25 1.84 3.39
CA ALA A 47 -9.73 2.55 2.21
C ALA A 47 -9.22 4.01 2.11
N LEU A 48 -8.52 4.53 3.13
CA LEU A 48 -7.84 5.83 3.09
C LEU A 48 -6.39 5.75 2.58
N PHE A 49 -5.87 4.53 2.40
CA PHE A 49 -4.59 4.31 1.74
C PHE A 49 -4.72 4.48 0.22
N PRO A 50 -3.61 4.60 -0.52
CA PRO A 50 -3.65 4.63 -1.99
C PRO A 50 -4.55 3.52 -2.58
N PRO A 51 -5.02 3.68 -3.84
CA PRO A 51 -6.00 2.80 -4.47
C PRO A 51 -5.81 1.31 -4.16
N VAL A 52 -6.86 0.67 -3.63
CA VAL A 52 -6.85 -0.76 -3.31
C VAL A 52 -7.01 -1.54 -4.60
N LEU A 53 -6.01 -2.36 -4.92
CA LEU A 53 -6.01 -3.25 -6.08
C LEU A 53 -6.35 -4.67 -5.62
N LEU A 54 -7.31 -5.31 -6.30
CA LEU A 54 -7.77 -6.66 -6.01
C LEU A 54 -7.50 -7.63 -7.18
N ASP A 55 -6.62 -7.25 -8.10
CA ASP A 55 -6.27 -8.06 -9.26
C ASP A 55 -5.40 -9.26 -8.87
N ASP A 56 -5.57 -10.37 -9.58
CA ASP A 56 -4.67 -11.52 -9.49
C ASP A 56 -3.28 -11.13 -10.01
N ILE A 57 -2.36 -10.87 -9.09
CA ILE A 57 -0.96 -10.59 -9.44
C ILE A 57 -0.25 -11.93 -9.59
N SER A 58 0.06 -12.31 -10.83
CA SER A 58 0.87 -13.51 -11.12
C SER A 58 2.32 -13.30 -10.68
N THR A 59 2.64 -13.70 -9.45
CA THR A 59 4.02 -13.70 -8.92
C THR A 59 4.96 -14.51 -9.81
N ASP A 60 4.45 -15.56 -10.46
CA ASP A 60 5.20 -16.44 -11.36
C ASP A 60 5.63 -15.78 -12.67
N LEU A 61 5.01 -14.66 -13.05
CA LEU A 61 5.43 -13.86 -14.21
C LEU A 61 6.34 -12.71 -13.78
N LEU A 62 6.09 -12.14 -12.59
CA LEU A 62 6.87 -11.01 -12.09
C LEU A 62 8.26 -11.40 -11.58
N LEU A 63 8.37 -12.53 -10.88
CA LEU A 63 9.64 -13.00 -10.30
C LEU A 63 10.68 -13.41 -11.36
N PRO A 64 10.34 -14.08 -12.48
CA PRO A 64 11.33 -14.42 -13.51
C PRO A 64 11.67 -13.25 -14.42
N CYS A 65 10.72 -12.34 -14.71
CA CYS A 65 10.98 -11.20 -15.60
C CYS A 65 11.75 -10.08 -14.92
N ARG A 66 11.66 -9.94 -13.59
CA ARG A 66 12.46 -9.02 -12.76
C ARG A 66 12.68 -9.60 -11.34
N PRO A 67 13.72 -10.42 -11.14
CA PRO A 67 14.02 -11.03 -9.84
C PRO A 67 14.21 -10.01 -8.72
N GLU A 68 14.69 -8.81 -9.05
CA GLU A 68 14.95 -7.73 -8.09
C GLU A 68 13.70 -6.88 -7.80
N ALA A 69 12.67 -6.93 -8.65
CA ALA A 69 11.50 -6.05 -8.58
C ALA A 69 10.22 -6.76 -8.05
N GLY A 70 10.21 -8.09 -7.98
CA GLY A 70 9.04 -8.84 -7.52
C GLY A 70 8.61 -8.53 -6.07
N ASN A 71 9.52 -8.01 -5.25
CA ASN A 71 9.26 -7.61 -3.86
C ASN A 71 9.28 -6.07 -3.65
N ASP A 72 9.45 -5.29 -4.71
CA ASP A 72 9.47 -3.81 -4.73
C ASP A 72 8.14 -3.23 -5.23
N LEU A 73 7.04 -3.97 -5.04
CA LEU A 73 5.66 -3.46 -5.21
C LEU A 73 5.06 -2.96 -3.89
N LEU A 74 5.67 -3.35 -2.76
CA LEU A 74 5.35 -2.80 -1.45
C LEU A 74 6.23 -1.57 -1.25
N ALA A 75 5.63 -0.39 -1.38
CA ALA A 75 6.27 0.92 -1.19
C ALA A 75 7.38 0.87 -0.12
N HIS A 76 8.64 1.05 -0.53
CA HIS A 76 9.78 1.08 0.37
C HIS A 76 9.75 2.35 1.23
N TYR A 77 9.04 2.32 2.36
CA TYR A 77 9.20 3.33 3.40
C TYR A 77 10.59 3.17 4.02
N ARG A 78 11.56 3.96 3.56
CA ARG A 78 12.87 4.09 4.20
C ARG A 78 12.67 4.56 5.64
N ARG A 79 12.69 3.62 6.59
CA ARG A 79 12.83 3.94 8.01
C ARG A 79 14.18 4.62 8.17
N ARG A 80 14.20 5.94 8.35
CA ARG A 80 15.40 6.64 8.84
C ARG A 80 15.66 6.13 10.25
N ILE A 81 16.54 5.15 10.39
CA ILE A 81 17.12 4.81 11.68
C ILE A 81 18.23 5.83 11.90
N ASN A 82 17.99 6.80 12.78
CA ASN A 82 19.08 7.59 13.33
C ASN A 82 19.93 6.65 14.19
N VAL A 83 21.01 6.12 13.62
CA VAL A 83 22.03 5.42 14.41
C VAL A 83 22.88 6.52 15.07
N PRO A 84 22.98 6.56 16.41
CA PRO A 84 23.89 7.50 17.06
C PRO A 84 25.34 7.12 16.74
N GLU A 85 26.14 8.10 16.34
CA GLU A 85 27.58 7.97 16.11
C GLU A 85 28.25 7.35 17.34
N ALA A 86 28.86 6.17 17.15
CA ALA A 86 29.73 5.58 18.16
C ALA A 86 31.01 6.42 18.25
N THR A 87 31.20 7.09 19.39
CA THR A 87 32.44 7.78 19.74
C THR A 87 33.51 6.73 20.04
N GLU A 88 34.50 6.57 19.18
CA GLU A 88 35.73 5.82 19.51
C GLU A 88 36.49 6.56 20.61
N GLN A 89 36.51 5.97 21.80
CA GLN A 89 37.47 6.31 22.84
C GLN A 89 38.67 5.37 22.74
N SER A 90 39.79 5.90 22.28
CA SER A 90 41.11 5.30 22.37
C SER A 90 41.64 5.38 23.80
N HIS A 91 41.85 4.24 24.46
CA HIS A 91 42.66 4.15 25.68
C HIS A 91 43.41 2.80 25.75
N LEU A 92 44.72 2.90 25.54
CA LEU A 92 45.86 2.16 26.12
C LEU A 92 45.74 0.65 26.40
N VAL A 93 46.62 -0.13 25.76
CA VAL A 93 47.76 -0.82 26.42
C VAL A 93 48.98 -0.74 25.51
#